data_AF-X1DS07-F1
#
_entry.id   AF-X1DS07-F1
#
_cell.length_a   1.000
_cell.length_b   1.000
_cell.length_c   1.000
_cell.angle_alpha   90.00
_cell.angle_beta   90.00
_cell.angle_gamma   90.00
#
_symmetry.space_group_name_H-M   'P 1'
#
loop_
_entity.id
_entity.type
_entity.pdbx_description
1 polymer ?
#
loop_
_entity_poly.entity_id
_entity_poly.type
_entity_poly.pdbx_seq_one_letter_code
_entity_poly.pdbx_strand_id
1 'polypeptide(L)'
;MSIENMKVTWLTDDTIRACATFRDYADEITDPPTQLIIYYDPEGLARGTASHGTMNPGSISLGHWCNDFVIPVAGPTGDWKLSWRVTYTAGGGTFPVREIAYFKVAAP
;
A
#
# COMPACT_ATOMS: atom_id res chain seq x y z
N MET A 1 -15.30 -6.54 2.17
CA MET A 1 -14.21 -5.88 1.44
C MET A 1 -12.90 -6.54 1.83
N SER A 2 -12.05 -6.83 0.85
CA SER A 2 -10.72 -7.43 1.02
C SER A 2 -9.66 -6.60 0.30
N ILE A 3 -8.40 -6.77 0.71
CA ILE A 3 -7.22 -6.35 -0.03
C ILE A 3 -6.53 -7.63 -0.49
N GLU A 4 -6.33 -7.79 -1.78
CA GLU A 4 -5.81 -9.00 -2.40
C GLU A 4 -4.64 -8.72 -3.31
N ASN A 5 -3.84 -9.76 -3.57
CA ASN A 5 -2.72 -9.72 -4.50
C ASN A 5 -1.76 -8.55 -4.26
N MET A 6 -1.58 -8.16 -2.98
CA MET A 6 -0.70 -7.05 -2.66
C MET A 6 0.74 -7.41 -3.02
N LYS A 7 1.34 -6.62 -3.91
CA LYS A 7 2.67 -6.86 -4.44
C LYS A 7 3.50 -5.59 -4.40
N VAL A 8 4.75 -5.72 -3.93
CA VAL A 8 5.78 -4.68 -4.01
C VAL A 8 6.79 -5.07 -5.08
N THR A 9 7.08 -4.15 -6.01
CA THR A 9 8.03 -4.36 -7.11
C THR A 9 8.98 -3.18 -7.20
N TRP A 10 10.27 -3.42 -7.38
CA TRP A 10 11.23 -2.35 -7.68
C TRP A 10 11.06 -1.86 -9.12
N LEU A 11 10.88 -0.56 -9.31
CA LEU A 11 10.85 0.09 -10.64
C LEU A 11 12.24 0.59 -11.04
N THR A 12 12.99 1.09 -10.07
CA THR A 12 14.39 1.56 -10.14
C THR A 12 15.09 1.14 -8.85
N ASP A 13 16.38 1.45 -8.69
CA ASP A 13 17.13 1.11 -7.46
C ASP A 13 16.63 1.86 -6.21
N ASP A 14 15.90 2.96 -6.40
CA ASP A 14 15.39 3.83 -5.34
C ASP A 14 13.86 3.96 -5.30
N THR A 15 13.13 3.29 -6.20
CA THR A 15 11.67 3.43 -6.29
C THR A 15 11.00 2.09 -6.31
N ILE A 16 10.08 1.86 -5.36
CA ILE A 16 9.18 0.71 -5.35
C ILE A 16 7.80 1.11 -5.83
N ARG A 17 7.07 0.14 -6.40
CA ARG A 17 5.64 0.20 -6.68
C ARG A 17 4.91 -0.83 -5.83
N ALA A 18 3.94 -0.39 -5.05
CA ALA A 18 3.01 -1.25 -4.33
C ALA A 18 1.67 -1.27 -5.06
N CYS A 19 1.19 -2.45 -5.44
CA CYS A 19 -0.10 -2.65 -6.09
C CYS A 19 -0.99 -3.57 -5.26
N ALA A 20 -2.30 -3.34 -5.28
CA ALA A 20 -3.29 -4.22 -4.67
C ALA A 20 -4.60 -4.23 -5.46
N THR A 21 -5.34 -5.33 -5.32
CA THR A 21 -6.71 -5.51 -5.82
C THR A 21 -7.69 -5.41 -4.65
N PHE A 22 -8.83 -4.78 -4.85
CA PHE A 22 -9.89 -4.65 -3.86
C PHE A 22 -11.18 -5.29 -4.36
N ARG A 23 -11.80 -6.06 -3.48
CA ARG A 23 -13.12 -6.67 -3.68
C ARG A 23 -14.05 -6.29 -2.56
N ASP A 24 -15.35 -6.28 -2.80
CA ASP A 24 -16.37 -6.00 -1.78
C ASP A 24 -16.66 -7.24 -0.90
N TYR A 25 -17.90 -7.44 -0.42
CA TYR A 25 -18.28 -8.65 0.34
C TYR A 25 -18.98 -9.70 -0.53
N ALA A 26 -19.41 -9.31 -1.74
CA ALA A 26 -19.94 -10.18 -2.76
C ALA A 26 -18.84 -10.70 -3.70
N ASP A 27 -17.56 -10.43 -3.38
CA ASP A 27 -16.38 -10.78 -4.18
C ASP A 27 -16.29 -9.98 -5.50
N GLU A 28 -17.03 -8.87 -5.61
CA GLU A 28 -17.01 -8.01 -6.79
C GLU A 28 -15.85 -7.00 -6.70
N ILE A 29 -15.15 -6.79 -7.83
CA ILE A 29 -14.09 -5.79 -7.94
C ILE A 29 -14.68 -4.39 -7.68
N THR A 30 -14.12 -3.67 -6.72
CA THR A 30 -14.63 -2.36 -6.31
C THR A 30 -13.52 -1.45 -5.83
N ASP A 31 -13.71 -0.14 -5.92
CA ASP A 31 -12.76 0.81 -5.33
C ASP A 31 -12.97 0.95 -3.82
N PRO A 32 -11.89 0.96 -3.03
CA PRO A 32 -12.00 1.21 -1.61
C PRO A 32 -12.33 2.69 -1.36
N PRO A 33 -13.23 3.01 -0.42
CA PRO A 33 -13.67 4.40 -0.19
C PRO A 33 -12.59 5.26 0.50
N THR A 34 -11.68 4.65 1.24
CA THR A 34 -10.52 5.31 1.84
C THR A 34 -9.30 4.40 1.73
N GLN A 35 -8.12 5.00 1.66
CA GLN A 35 -6.86 4.25 1.60
C GLN A 35 -5.79 4.98 2.40
N LEU A 36 -4.95 4.21 3.10
CA LEU A 36 -3.75 4.68 3.75
C LEU A 36 -2.65 3.64 3.59
N ILE A 37 -1.57 4.02 2.93
CA ILE A 37 -0.39 3.20 2.71
C ILE A 37 0.75 3.84 3.48
N ILE A 38 1.44 3.07 4.31
CA ILE A 38 2.63 3.51 5.03
C ILE A 38 3.72 2.48 4.83
N TYR A 39 4.92 2.92 4.47
CA TYR A 39 6.09 2.05 4.50
C TYR A 39 7.02 2.43 5.66
N TYR A 40 7.56 1.39 6.29
CA TYR A 40 8.39 1.44 7.47
C TYR A 40 9.75 0.86 7.15
N ASP A 41 10.78 1.49 7.67
CA ASP A 41 12.14 0.96 7.64
C ASP A 41 12.32 -0.20 8.65
N PRO A 42 13.49 -0.87 8.69
CA PRO A 42 13.74 -2.01 9.57
C PRO A 42 13.69 -1.65 11.06
N GLU A 43 13.88 -0.37 11.40
CA GLU A 43 13.77 0.14 12.77
C GLU A 43 12.30 0.39 13.17
N GLY A 44 11.38 0.29 12.22
CA GLY A 44 9.95 0.52 12.41
C GLY A 44 9.54 1.99 12.25
N LEU A 45 10.42 2.86 11.76
CA LEU A 45 10.10 4.26 11.50
C LEU A 45 9.36 4.40 10.17
N ALA A 46 8.25 5.14 10.18
CA ALA A 46 7.51 5.46 8.96
C ALA A 46 8.34 6.42 8.08
N ARG A 47 8.59 6.02 6.83
CA ARG A 47 9.40 6.79 5.87
C ARG A 47 8.58 7.48 4.80
N GLY A 48 7.35 7.02 4.56
CA GLY A 48 6.41 7.74 3.73
C GLY A 48 4.99 7.22 3.86
N THR A 49 4.06 8.06 3.42
CA THR A 49 2.63 7.87 3.54
C THR A 49 1.97 8.27 2.24
N ALA A 50 1.00 7.48 1.80
CA ALA A 50 0.08 7.86 0.76
C ALA A 50 -1.34 7.62 1.24
N SER A 51 -2.19 8.62 1.07
CA SER A 51 -3.60 8.50 1.36
C SER A 51 -4.43 8.93 0.17
N HIS A 52 -5.69 8.51 0.19
CA HIS A 52 -6.70 9.07 -0.70
C HIS A 52 -6.64 10.61 -0.66
N GLY A 53 -6.41 11.25 -1.81
CA GLY A 53 -6.41 12.72 -1.98
C GLY A 53 -5.09 13.49 -1.73
N THR A 54 -4.03 12.90 -1.16
CA THR A 54 -2.77 13.64 -0.87
C THR A 54 -1.58 13.21 -1.74
N MET A 55 -1.50 11.91 -2.03
CA MET A 55 -0.65 11.29 -3.04
C MET A 55 -1.48 10.11 -3.50
N ASN A 56 -2.26 10.30 -4.57
CA ASN A 56 -3.17 9.25 -5.01
C ASN A 56 -2.33 8.01 -5.34
N PRO A 57 -2.52 6.86 -4.66
CA PRO A 57 -2.35 5.61 -5.38
C PRO A 57 -3.15 5.79 -6.68
N GLY A 58 -2.48 5.68 -7.83
CA GLY A 58 -3.15 5.78 -9.10
C GLY A 58 -4.08 4.58 -9.21
N SER A 59 -5.39 4.81 -9.26
CA SER A 59 -6.30 3.78 -9.79
C SER A 59 -5.83 3.50 -11.22
N ILE A 60 -5.39 2.26 -11.46
CA ILE A 60 -5.05 1.80 -12.81
C ILE A 60 -6.34 1.38 -13.53
N SER A 61 -7.24 0.74 -12.77
CA SER A 61 -8.58 0.36 -13.18
C SER A 61 -9.46 0.18 -11.93
N LEU A 62 -10.76 -0.06 -12.11
CA LEU A 62 -11.68 -0.34 -11.00
C LEU A 62 -11.10 -1.42 -10.07
N GLY A 63 -11.06 -1.10 -8.78
CA GLY A 63 -10.54 -1.95 -7.72
C GLY A 63 -9.08 -2.35 -7.86
N HIS A 64 -8.29 -1.74 -8.74
CA HIS A 64 -6.87 -2.03 -8.93
C HIS A 64 -6.07 -0.74 -8.75
N TRP A 65 -5.27 -0.69 -7.70
CA TRP A 65 -4.56 0.52 -7.34
C TRP A 65 -3.08 0.23 -7.17
N CYS A 66 -2.25 1.17 -7.61
CA CYS A 66 -0.83 1.11 -7.40
C CYS A 66 -0.31 2.46 -6.89
N ASN A 67 0.76 2.42 -6.11
CA ASN A 67 1.47 3.63 -5.74
C ASN A 67 2.97 3.43 -5.73
N ASP A 68 3.67 4.49 -6.09
CA ASP A 68 5.13 4.51 -6.14
C ASP A 68 5.65 5.20 -4.89
N PHE A 69 6.71 4.63 -4.32
CA PHE A 69 7.38 5.17 -3.15
C PHE A 69 8.88 5.25 -3.43
N VAL A 70 9.43 6.44 -3.28
CA VAL A 70 10.87 6.66 -3.31
C VAL A 70 11.44 6.24 -1.96
N ILE A 71 12.39 5.30 -1.99
CA ILE A 71 13.18 4.86 -0.86
C ILE A 71 14.33 5.86 -0.66
N PRO A 72 14.51 6.44 0.54
CA PRO A 72 15.60 7.37 0.79
C PRO A 72 16.96 6.72 0.54
N VAL A 73 17.83 7.36 -0.24
CA VAL A 73 19.19 6.87 -0.56
C VAL A 73 20.05 6.66 0.70
N ALA A 74 19.86 7.50 1.72
CA ALA A 74 20.52 7.37 3.02
C ALA A 74 19.73 6.49 4.02
N GLY A 75 18.76 5.71 3.53
CA GLY A 75 17.93 4.84 4.36
C GLY A 75 18.67 3.58 4.81
N PRO A 76 18.26 2.98 5.94
CA PRO A 76 18.83 1.71 6.39
C PRO A 76 18.55 0.58 5.41
N THR A 77 19.55 -0.24 5.11
CA THR A 77 19.35 -1.50 4.39
C THR A 77 18.68 -2.54 5.28
N GLY A 78 17.92 -3.47 4.69
CA GLY A 78 17.32 -4.58 5.43
C GLY A 78 15.91 -4.91 4.97
N ASP A 79 15.15 -5.55 5.85
CA ASP A 79 13.75 -5.92 5.60
C ASP A 79 12.83 -4.77 5.99
N TRP A 80 12.23 -4.16 4.98
CA TRP A 80 11.26 -3.08 5.11
C TRP A 80 9.85 -3.65 5.06
N LYS A 81 8.90 -2.87 5.59
CA LYS A 81 7.49 -3.27 5.71
C LYS A 81 6.59 -2.23 5.09
N LEU A 82 5.71 -2.65 4.18
CA LEU A 82 4.62 -1.83 3.65
C LEU A 82 3.29 -2.28 4.26
N SER A 83 2.50 -1.34 4.76
CA SER A 83 1.20 -1.56 5.37
C SER A 83 0.15 -0.79 4.58
N TRP A 84 -0.77 -1.51 3.93
CA TRP A 84 -1.91 -0.91 3.24
C TRP A 84 -3.16 -1.11 4.09
N ARG A 85 -3.85 -0.01 4.40
CA ARG A 85 -5.09 0.00 5.18
C ARG A 85 -6.21 0.63 4.36
N VAL A 86 -7.39 0.06 4.50
CA VAL A 86 -8.64 0.58 3.97
C VAL A 86 -9.65 0.62 5.11
N THR A 87 -10.39 1.71 5.18
CA THR A 87 -11.54 1.82 6.07
C THR A 87 -12.79 1.89 5.23
N TYR A 88 -13.65 0.88 5.37
CA TYR A 88 -14.93 0.80 4.67
C TYR A 88 -16.09 1.02 5.63
N THR A 89 -17.13 1.73 5.18
CA THR A 89 -18.34 1.96 5.97
C THR A 89 -19.54 1.30 5.29
N ALA A 90 -20.18 0.34 5.96
CA ALA A 90 -21.46 -0.26 5.56
C ALA A 90 -22.39 -0.46 6.74
N GLY A 91 -23.69 -0.30 6.49
CA GLY A 91 -24.73 -0.63 7.47
C GLY A 91 -24.57 0.12 8.81
N GLY A 92 -23.92 1.29 8.80
CA GLY A 92 -23.62 2.07 10.01
C GLY A 92 -22.37 1.64 10.79
N GLY A 93 -21.61 0.64 10.31
CA GLY A 93 -20.36 0.18 10.91
C GLY A 93 -19.13 0.54 10.07
N THR A 94 -17.97 0.64 10.73
CA THR A 94 -16.67 0.90 10.09
C THR A 94 -15.78 -0.32 10.23
N PHE A 95 -15.32 -0.87 9.10
CA PHE A 95 -14.56 -2.10 9.03
C PHE A 95 -13.16 -1.82 8.47
N PRO A 96 -12.12 -1.82 9.33
CA PRO A 96 -10.75 -1.66 8.86
C PRO A 96 -10.24 -2.97 8.28
N VAL A 97 -9.70 -2.91 7.07
CA VAL A 97 -8.96 -4.00 6.41
C VAL A 97 -7.52 -3.58 6.28
N ARG A 98 -6.59 -4.51 6.53
CA ARG A 98 -5.16 -4.24 6.46
C ARG A 98 -4.43 -5.40 5.82
N GLU A 99 -3.53 -5.07 4.90
CA GLU A 99 -2.58 -6.01 4.32
C GLU A 99 -1.14 -5.53 4.59
N ILE A 100 -0.21 -6.47 4.74
CA ILE A 100 1.20 -6.19 5.01
C ILE A 100 2.07 -6.95 4.01
N ALA A 101 2.99 -6.24 3.35
CA ALA A 101 4.02 -6.84 2.51
C ALA A 101 5.38 -6.46 3.07
N TYR A 102 6.33 -7.37 2.87
CA TYR A 102 7.73 -7.15 3.20
C TYR A 102 8.53 -7.04 1.91
N PHE A 103 9.52 -6.17 1.89
CA PHE A 103 10.43 -6.01 0.77
C PHE A 103 11.83 -5.70 1.30
N LYS A 104 12.86 -6.10 0.56
CA LYS A 104 14.24 -5.93 0.97
C LYS A 104 14.86 -4.74 0.27
N VAL A 105 15.50 -3.86 1.03
CA VAL A 105 16.37 -2.78 0.53
C VAL A 105 17.82 -3.23 0.71
N ALA A 106 18.55 -3.33 -0.40
CA ALA A 106 19.96 -3.65 -0.41
C ALA A 106 20.81 -2.37 -0.47
N ALA A 107 22.09 -2.49 -0.14
CA ALA A 107 23.04 -1.44 -0.47
C ALA A 107 23.13 -1.30 -2.01
N PRO A 108 23.38 -0.09 -2.53
CA PRO A 108 23.69 0.11 -3.95
C PRO A 108 24.85 -0.75 -4.43
#